data_AF-A0A955VG67-F1
#
_entry.id   AF-A0A955VG67-F1
#
_cell.length_a   1.000
_cell.length_b   1.000
_cell.length_c   1.000
_cell.angle_alpha   90.00
_cell.angle_beta   90.00
_cell.angle_gamma   90.00
#
_symmetry.space_group_name_H-M   'P 1'
#
loop_
_entity.id
_entity.type
_entity.pdbx_description
1 polymer ?
#
loop_
_entity_poly.entity_id
_entity_poly.type
_entity_poly.pdbx_seq_one_letter_code
_entity_poly.pdbx_strand_id
1 'polypeptide(L)'
;MHDRRPAFDPRLLGSERGFFEIWFAAIVHQRAQKALWVRYTAFRPRASASAYPPMALLWGAYFDQGRPGDFRRRIRSWPLTELRFAAPALSLP
;
A
#
# COMPACT_ATOMS: atom_id res chain seq x y z
N MET A 1 10.51 25.21 -3.89
CA MET A 1 10.26 24.80 -2.50
C MET A 1 8.96 24.02 -2.49
N HIS A 2 8.99 22.70 -2.73
CA HIS A 2 7.77 21.88 -2.77
C HIS A 2 7.42 21.42 -1.35
N ASP A 3 6.34 21.97 -0.81
CA ASP A 3 5.66 21.46 0.39
C ASP A 3 5.12 20.06 0.09
N ARG A 4 5.93 19.03 0.40
CA ARG A 4 5.50 17.63 0.38
C ARG A 4 4.64 17.39 1.63
N ARG A 5 3.36 17.73 1.55
CA ARG A 5 2.39 17.21 2.52
C ARG A 5 2.42 15.68 2.49
N PRO A 6 2.29 14.99 3.64
CA PRO A 6 2.41 13.54 3.68
C PRO A 6 1.33 12.88 2.82
N ALA A 7 1.69 11.77 2.16
CA ALA A 7 0.86 10.92 1.32
C ALA A 7 -0.21 10.12 2.11
N PHE A 8 -0.64 10.65 3.24
CA PHE A 8 -1.60 10.05 4.16
C PHE A 8 -2.29 11.22 4.85
N ASP A 9 -3.62 11.35 4.72
CA ASP A 9 -4.36 12.34 5.50
C ASP A 9 -4.55 11.81 6.93
N PRO A 10 -3.78 12.30 7.92
CA PRO A 10 -3.86 11.78 9.28
C PRO A 10 -5.23 12.09 9.91
N ARG A 11 -6.01 13.01 9.32
CA ARG A 11 -7.37 13.34 9.78
C ARG A 11 -8.36 12.19 9.61
N LEU A 12 -8.02 11.18 8.80
CA LEU A 12 -8.83 9.95 8.68
C LEU A 12 -8.66 9.03 9.90
N LEU A 13 -7.56 9.16 10.65
CA LEU A 13 -7.39 8.48 11.94
C LEU A 13 -8.27 9.17 12.99
N GLY A 14 -9.32 8.48 13.43
CA GLY A 14 -10.25 8.99 14.45
C GLY A 14 -11.47 9.72 13.91
N SER A 15 -11.58 9.93 12.59
CA SER A 15 -12.83 10.41 11.98
C SER A 15 -13.92 9.35 12.12
N GLU A 16 -15.11 9.71 12.59
CA GLU A 16 -16.30 8.84 12.64
C GLU A 16 -16.84 8.49 11.24
N ARG A 17 -16.45 9.26 10.22
CA ARG A 17 -16.90 9.06 8.84
C ARG A 17 -16.17 7.85 8.24
N GLY A 18 -16.90 7.04 7.48
CA GLY A 18 -16.26 5.99 6.70
C GLY A 18 -15.30 6.60 5.67
N PHE A 19 -14.21 5.91 5.36
CA PHE A 19 -13.21 6.36 4.39
C PHE A 19 -12.64 5.20 3.57
N PHE A 20 -12.07 5.57 2.43
CA PHE A 20 -11.34 4.66 1.55
C PHE A 20 -10.24 5.46 0.84
N GLU A 21 -9.00 5.02 0.98
CA GLU A 21 -7.81 5.62 0.39
C GLU A 21 -6.99 4.52 -0.28
N ILE A 22 -6.44 4.81 -1.46
CA ILE A 22 -5.65 3.86 -2.24
C ILE A 22 -4.45 4.55 -2.87
N TRP A 23 -3.30 3.90 -2.74
CA TRP A 23 -2.05 4.29 -3.38
C TRP A 23 -1.53 3.13 -4.20
N PHE A 24 -0.98 3.41 -5.37
CA PHE A 24 -0.36 2.39 -6.21
C PHE A 24 0.94 2.92 -6.82
N ALA A 25 1.89 2.01 -7.01
CA ALA A 25 3.12 2.26 -7.73
C ALA A 25 3.41 1.08 -8.66
N ALA A 26 3.75 1.37 -9.90
CA ALA A 26 4.29 0.41 -10.85
C ALA A 26 5.72 0.82 -11.17
N ILE A 27 6.68 0.02 -10.73
CA ILE A 27 8.11 0.24 -10.94
C ILE A 27 8.54 -0.72 -12.05
N VAL A 28 9.08 -0.18 -13.14
CA VAL A 28 9.51 -0.97 -14.30
C VAL A 28 11.01 -0.78 -14.48
N HIS A 29 11.76 -1.89 -14.44
CA HIS A 29 13.19 -1.89 -14.71
C HIS A 29 13.45 -2.46 -16.11
N GLN A 30 13.42 -1.60 -17.12
CA GLN A 30 13.45 -1.99 -18.54
C GLN A 30 14.64 -2.89 -18.89
N ARG A 31 15.86 -2.53 -18.47
CA ARG A 31 17.08 -3.31 -18.78
C ARG A 31 17.08 -4.72 -18.19
N ALA A 32 16.42 -4.90 -17.04
CA ALA A 32 16.36 -6.20 -16.36
C ALA A 32 15.07 -6.95 -16.72
N GLN A 33 14.19 -6.32 -17.50
CA GLN A 33 12.88 -6.85 -17.89
C GLN A 33 12.04 -7.32 -16.69
N LYS A 34 12.05 -6.51 -15.63
CA LYS A 34 11.36 -6.76 -14.37
C LYS A 34 10.38 -5.65 -14.07
N ALA A 35 9.31 -6.00 -13.36
CA ALA A 35 8.39 -5.01 -12.81
C ALA A 35 7.98 -5.37 -11.37
N LEU A 36 7.79 -4.36 -10.54
CA LEU A 36 7.18 -4.48 -9.22
C LEU A 36 5.95 -3.56 -9.17
N TRP A 37 4.80 -4.15 -8.90
CA TRP A 37 3.59 -3.39 -8.60
C TRP A 37 3.31 -3.47 -7.11
N VAL A 38 3.05 -2.34 -6.49
CA VAL A 38 2.67 -2.25 -5.07
C VAL A 38 1.39 -1.44 -4.97
N ARG A 39 0.47 -1.89 -4.13
CA ARG A 39 -0.76 -1.17 -3.83
C ARG A 39 -1.01 -1.17 -2.33
N TYR A 40 -1.20 0.01 -1.78
CA TYR A 40 -1.62 0.22 -0.41
C TYR A 40 -3.06 0.72 -0.38
N THR A 41 -3.88 0.18 0.52
CA THR A 41 -5.28 0.59 0.69
C THR A 41 -5.55 0.78 2.17
N ALA A 42 -6.11 1.92 2.57
CA ALA A 42 -6.58 2.18 3.91
C ALA A 42 -8.09 2.43 3.87
N PHE A 43 -8.87 1.78 4.71
CA PHE A 43 -10.32 1.94 4.67
C PHE A 43 -11.00 1.68 6.01
N ARG A 44 -12.16 2.31 6.19
CA ARG A 44 -13.09 2.03 7.29
C ARG A 44 -14.52 2.20 6.78
N PRO A 45 -15.32 1.14 6.65
CA PRO A 45 -16.72 1.27 6.25
C PRO A 45 -17.52 2.05 7.31
N ARG A 46 -18.42 2.94 6.89
CA ARG A 46 -19.23 3.76 7.82
C ARG A 46 -20.12 2.90 8.72
N ALA A 47 -20.76 1.87 8.17
CA ALA A 47 -21.67 0.98 8.89
C ALA A 47 -20.98 0.14 9.97
N SER A 48 -19.65 0.04 9.93
CA SER A 48 -18.86 -0.81 10.82
C SER A 48 -17.86 0.00 11.66
N ALA A 49 -17.99 1.33 11.67
CA ALA A 49 -17.06 2.24 12.31
C ALA A 49 -16.91 2.00 13.82
N SER A 50 -17.95 1.51 14.49
CA SER A 50 -17.96 1.13 15.90
C SER A 50 -17.54 -0.32 16.16
N ALA A 51 -17.55 -1.18 15.14
CA ALA A 51 -17.35 -2.63 15.28
C ALA A 51 -15.93 -3.08 14.91
N TYR A 52 -15.24 -2.36 14.02
CA TYR A 52 -13.90 -2.73 13.56
C TYR A 52 -12.99 -1.51 13.45
N PRO A 53 -11.69 -1.67 13.78
CA PRO A 53 -10.72 -0.62 13.53
C PRO A 53 -10.59 -0.33 12.03
N PRO A 54 -10.14 0.88 11.65
CA PRO A 54 -9.71 1.13 10.28
C PRO A 54 -8.66 0.09 9.86
N MET A 55 -8.75 -0.40 8.63
CA MET A 55 -7.88 -1.45 8.11
C MET A 55 -6.94 -0.89 7.06
N ALA A 56 -5.73 -1.45 7.02
CA ALA A 56 -4.73 -1.27 5.99
C ALA A 56 -4.52 -2.59 5.24
N LEU A 57 -4.30 -2.51 3.93
CA LEU A 57 -4.01 -3.64 3.07
C LEU A 57 -2.84 -3.28 2.15
N LEU A 58 -1.79 -4.09 2.16
CA LEU A 58 -0.66 -4.00 1.25
C LEU A 58 -0.69 -5.20 0.31
N TRP A 59 -0.68 -4.91 -0.98
CA TRP A 59 -0.53 -5.88 -2.04
C TRP A 59 0.76 -5.59 -2.81
N GLY A 60 1.48 -6.64 -3.20
CA GLY A 60 2.66 -6.55 -4.04
C GLY A 60 2.67 -7.67 -5.07
N ALA A 61 3.07 -7.35 -6.29
CA ALA A 61 3.32 -8.32 -7.34
C ALA A 61 4.65 -8.03 -8.04
N TYR A 62 5.46 -9.06 -8.19
CA TYR A 62 6.72 -9.00 -8.91
C TYR A 62 6.63 -9.84 -10.19
N PHE A 63 7.12 -9.27 -11.28
CA PHE A 63 7.10 -9.82 -12.62
C PHE A 63 8.52 -9.88 -13.15
N ASP A 64 8.88 -11.01 -13.75
CA ASP A 64 10.19 -11.26 -14.33
C ASP A 64 10.00 -11.88 -15.72
N GLN A 65 10.35 -11.15 -16.78
CA GLN A 65 10.18 -11.65 -18.16
C GLN A 65 11.00 -12.91 -18.41
N GLY A 66 12.14 -13.08 -17.74
CA GLY A 66 12.96 -14.29 -17.85
C GLY A 66 12.34 -15.51 -17.15
N ARG A 67 11.30 -15.30 -16.33
CA ARG A 67 10.58 -16.35 -15.61
C ARG A 67 9.07 -16.07 -15.62
N PRO A 68 8.40 -16.13 -16.78
CA PRO A 68 7.00 -15.74 -16.92
C PRO A 68 6.04 -16.60 -16.08
N GLY A 69 6.45 -17.80 -15.65
CA GLY A 69 5.71 -18.66 -14.72
C GLY A 69 5.98 -18.39 -13.23
N ASP A 70 7.01 -17.62 -12.87
CA ASP A 70 7.38 -17.27 -11.48
C ASP A 70 6.75 -15.91 -11.10
N PHE A 71 5.43 -15.84 -11.21
CA PHE A 71 4.66 -14.69 -10.74
C PHE A 71 4.57 -14.71 -9.22
N ARG A 72 5.13 -13.69 -8.57
CA ARG A 72 5.15 -13.60 -7.10
C ARG A 72 4.19 -12.53 -6.64
N ARG A 73 3.13 -12.93 -5.94
CA ARG A 73 2.16 -12.03 -5.33
C ARG A 73 2.13 -12.21 -3.82
N ARG A 74 2.08 -11.10 -3.09
CA ARG A 74 1.82 -11.08 -1.65
C ARG A 74 0.72 -10.09 -1.33
N ILE A 75 -0.10 -10.45 -0.36
CA ILE A 75 -1.11 -9.58 0.22
C ILE A 75 -1.02 -9.73 1.73
N ARG A 76 -1.12 -8.61 2.45
CA ARG A 76 -1.21 -8.58 3.89
C ARG A 76 -2.14 -7.46 4.32
N SER A 77 -2.80 -7.65 5.45
CA SER A 77 -3.70 -6.66 6.03
C SER A 77 -3.49 -6.56 7.54
N TRP A 78 -3.68 -5.37 8.07
CA TRP A 78 -3.51 -5.05 9.49
C TRP A 78 -4.49 -3.96 9.91
N PRO A 79 -4.79 -3.82 11.20
CA PRO A 79 -5.33 -2.57 11.72
C PRO A 79 -4.40 -1.40 11.35
N LEU A 80 -4.97 -0.31 10.85
CA LEU A 80 -4.21 0.87 10.43
C LEU A 80 -3.38 1.46 11.60
N THR A 81 -3.85 1.28 12.83
CA THR A 81 -3.18 1.70 14.07
C THR A 81 -1.88 0.92 14.36
N GLU A 82 -1.73 -0.28 13.80
CA GLU A 82 -0.54 -1.13 13.96
C GLU A 82 0.48 -0.89 12.85
N LEU A 83 0.10 -0.19 11.78
CA LEU A 83 0.98 0.08 10.66
C LEU A 83 2.10 1.05 11.08
N ARG A 84 3.32 0.71 10.70
CA ARG A 84 4.51 1.57 10.87
C ARG A 84 5.19 1.69 9.51
N PHE A 85 5.42 2.91 9.07
CA PHE A 85 6.20 3.18 7.87
C PHE A 85 7.64 3.45 8.29
N ALA A 86 8.57 2.62 7.85
CA ALA A 86 9.99 2.94 7.94
C ALA A 86 10.39 3.87 6.78
N ALA A 87 11.40 4.72 7.00
CA ALA A 87 12.00 5.56 5.96
C ALA A 87 12.51 4.72 4.77
N PRO A 88 12.61 5.30 3.55
CA PRO A 88 12.70 4.51 2.33
C PRO A 88 14.08 3.85 2.16
N ALA A 89 14.10 2.53 2.16
CA ALA A 89 15.12 1.75 1.48
C ALA A 89 14.44 0.50 0.90
N LEU A 90 13.84 0.64 -0.29
CA LEU A 90 13.44 -0.52 -1.08
C LEU A 90 14.62 -0.91 -1.97
N SER A 91 15.44 -1.86 -1.51
CA SER A 91 16.44 -2.50 -2.35
C SER A 91 15.78 -3.62 -3.14
N LEU A 92 15.68 -3.47 -4.45
CA LEU A 92 15.29 -4.56 -5.34
C LEU A 92 16.53 -5.40 -5.66
N PRO A 93 16.46 -6.74 -5.57
CA PRO A 93 17.54 -7.63 -6.00
C PRO A 93 17.72 -7.65 -7.52
#